data_AF-A0A5Y3W9S1-F1
#
_entry.id   AF-A0A5Y3W9S1-F1
#
_cell.length_a   1.000
_cell.length_b   1.000
_cell.length_c   1.000
_cell.angle_alpha   90.00
_cell.angle_beta   90.00
_cell.angle_gamma   90.00
#
_symmetry.space_group_name_H-M   'P 1'
#
loop_
_entity.id
_entity.type
_entity.pdbx_description
1 polymer ?
#
loop_
_entity_poly.entity_id
_entity_poly.type
_entity_poly.pdbx_seq_one_letter_code
_entity_poly.pdbx_strand_id
1 'polypeptide(L)'
;MATKPTSGSNQTLLFNQFRQFDVPGLFSERYETPDYIQANLKDTLRPYQHTALRYLHYAQRNPAEAVIHYRHLLFHMATGAGKTMVMAGAILCLFKEYG
;
A
#
# COMPACT_ATOMS: atom_id res chain seq x y z
N MET A 1 -4.72 -17.32 42.08
CA MET A 1 -3.58 -16.92 41.23
C MET A 1 -4.02 -17.03 39.78
N ALA A 2 -4.37 -15.94 39.13
CA ALA A 2 -4.76 -15.93 37.72
C ALA A 2 -3.50 -15.77 36.87
N THR A 3 -3.22 -16.74 36.00
CA THR A 3 -2.16 -16.65 35.00
C THR A 3 -2.57 -15.66 33.91
N LYS A 4 -1.70 -14.69 33.66
CA LYS A 4 -1.86 -13.67 32.61
C LYS A 4 -1.80 -14.35 31.25
N PRO A 5 -2.73 -14.10 30.31
CA PRO A 5 -2.57 -14.58 28.95
C PRO A 5 -1.48 -13.76 28.26
N THR A 6 -0.32 -14.37 28.06
CA THR A 6 0.75 -13.85 27.21
C THR A 6 0.46 -14.26 25.78
N SER A 7 -0.12 -13.37 24.98
CA SER A 7 -0.07 -13.47 23.53
C SER A 7 -0.10 -12.07 22.92
N GLY A 8 1.04 -11.39 22.95
CA GLY A 8 1.29 -10.32 21.99
C GLY A 8 1.31 -10.95 20.61
N SER A 9 0.25 -10.73 19.83
CA SER A 9 0.23 -11.16 18.44
C SER A 9 1.40 -10.47 17.74
N ASN A 10 2.37 -11.24 17.24
CA ASN A 10 3.37 -10.76 16.29
C ASN A 10 2.65 -10.43 14.96
N GLN A 11 1.85 -9.36 14.96
CA GLN A 11 1.24 -8.85 13.74
C GLN A 11 2.37 -8.28 12.90
N THR A 12 2.78 -9.07 11.90
CA THR A 12 3.77 -8.65 10.93
C THR A 12 3.16 -7.49 10.14
N LEU A 13 3.89 -6.38 10.04
CA LEU A 13 3.44 -5.22 9.25
C LEU A 13 3.17 -5.64 7.80
N LEU A 14 2.08 -5.15 7.21
CA LEU A 14 1.74 -5.38 5.80
C LEU A 14 2.91 -5.04 4.86
N PHE A 15 3.73 -4.06 5.25
CA PHE A 15 4.98 -3.75 4.57
C PHE A 15 5.87 -4.99 4.33
N ASN A 16 6.07 -5.83 5.34
CA ASN A 16 6.92 -7.02 5.22
C ASN A 16 6.28 -8.09 4.33
N GLN A 17 4.95 -8.17 4.31
CA GLN A 17 4.22 -9.07 3.42
C GLN A 17 4.31 -8.58 1.98
N PHE A 18 4.05 -7.30 1.75
CA PHE A 18 4.06 -6.71 0.42
C PHE A 18 5.43 -6.66 -0.24
N ARG A 19 6.50 -6.53 0.55
CA ARG A 19 7.86 -6.69 0.04
C ARG A 19 8.14 -8.06 -0.58
N GLN A 20 7.39 -9.11 -0.20
CA GLN A 20 7.54 -10.43 -0.81
C GLN A 20 6.98 -10.45 -2.24
N PHE A 21 5.99 -9.60 -2.55
CA PHE A 21 5.49 -9.44 -3.91
C PHE A 21 6.54 -8.85 -4.86
N ASP A 22 7.51 -8.11 -4.33
CA ASP A 22 8.59 -7.49 -5.11
C ASP A 22 9.74 -8.46 -5.44
N VAL A 23 9.71 -9.71 -4.93
CA VAL A 23 10.75 -10.72 -5.18
C VAL A 23 10.68 -11.20 -6.64
N PRO A 24 11.75 -11.01 -7.44
CA PRO A 24 11.76 -11.43 -8.84
C PRO A 24 11.52 -12.94 -8.96
N GLY A 25 10.60 -13.33 -9.85
CA GLY A 25 10.26 -14.74 -10.11
C GLY A 25 9.09 -15.29 -9.29
N LEU A 26 8.58 -14.55 -8.29
CA LEU A 26 7.36 -14.91 -7.57
C LEU A 26 6.11 -14.25 -8.19
N PHE A 27 6.27 -13.04 -8.74
CA PHE A 27 5.23 -12.29 -9.44
C PHE A 27 5.83 -11.57 -10.66
N SER A 28 5.14 -11.62 -11.80
CA SER A 28 5.63 -11.17 -13.11
C SER A 28 5.56 -9.64 -13.31
N GLU A 29 4.86 -8.93 -12.44
CA GLU A 29 4.48 -7.53 -12.64
C GLU A 29 5.09 -6.66 -11.55
N ARG A 30 6.18 -5.96 -11.89
CA ARG A 30 6.59 -4.80 -11.11
C ARG A 30 5.61 -3.67 -11.42
N TYR A 31 4.68 -3.41 -10.50
CA TYR A 31 3.76 -2.29 -10.69
C TYR A 31 4.53 -0.97 -10.66
N GLU A 32 4.46 -0.26 -11.78
CA GLU A 32 4.93 1.11 -11.92
C GLU A 32 3.74 2.05 -11.78
N THR A 33 3.97 3.21 -11.14
CA THR A 33 2.91 4.20 -10.97
C THR A 33 2.50 4.74 -12.36
N PRO A 34 1.22 4.60 -12.75
CA PRO A 34 0.78 5.03 -14.08
C PRO A 34 0.94 6.53 -14.31
N ASP A 35 1.25 6.92 -15.55
CA ASP A 35 1.53 8.31 -15.94
C ASP A 35 0.39 9.27 -15.61
N TYR A 36 -0.87 8.81 -15.68
CA TYR A 36 -2.02 9.66 -15.35
C TYR A 36 -2.00 10.14 -13.90
N ILE A 37 -1.38 9.40 -12.98
CA ILE A 37 -1.27 9.83 -11.59
C ILE A 37 -0.36 11.06 -11.53
N GLN A 38 0.85 10.97 -12.10
CA GLN A 38 1.79 12.08 -12.07
C GLN A 38 1.27 13.29 -12.87
N ALA A 39 0.57 13.06 -13.98
CA ALA A 39 0.00 14.12 -14.81
C ALA A 39 -1.09 14.95 -14.09
N ASN A 40 -1.72 14.40 -13.06
CA ASN A 40 -2.79 15.04 -12.29
C ASN A 40 -2.35 15.48 -10.89
N LEU A 41 -1.05 15.35 -10.57
CA LEU A 41 -0.47 15.73 -9.30
C LEU A 41 0.41 16.97 -9.46
N LYS A 42 0.32 17.90 -8.50
CA LYS A 42 1.07 19.16 -8.54
C LYS A 42 2.58 18.94 -8.48
N ASP A 43 3.02 18.11 -7.54
CA ASP A 43 4.43 17.85 -7.27
C ASP A 43 4.82 16.45 -7.81
N THR A 44 6.11 16.28 -8.13
CA THR A 44 6.65 14.97 -8.50
C THR A 44 6.64 14.04 -7.30
N LEU A 45 6.13 12.82 -7.50
CA LEU A 45 6.14 11.79 -6.49
C LEU A 45 7.58 11.36 -6.16
N ARG A 46 7.85 11.23 -4.86
CA ARG A 46 9.11 10.70 -4.33
C ARG A 46 9.11 9.17 -4.41
N PRO A 47 10.28 8.50 -4.41
CA PRO A 47 10.37 7.05 -4.50
C PRO A 47 9.49 6.29 -3.49
N TYR A 48 9.42 6.74 -2.24
CA TYR A 48 8.56 6.09 -1.23
C TYR A 48 7.06 6.30 -1.46
N GLN A 49 6.67 7.40 -2.13
CA GLN A 49 5.27 7.66 -2.48
C GLN A 49 4.84 6.74 -3.64
N HIS A 50 5.73 6.51 -4.61
CA HIS A 50 5.54 5.46 -5.62
C HIS A 50 5.37 4.09 -4.96
N THR A 51 6.23 3.74 -3.99
CA THR A 51 6.10 2.50 -3.23
C THR A 51 4.76 2.42 -2.47
N ALA A 52 4.28 3.52 -1.90
CA ALA A 52 2.99 3.55 -1.22
C ALA A 52 1.82 3.25 -2.18
N LEU A 53 1.83 3.85 -3.39
CA LEU A 53 0.82 3.58 -4.42
C LEU A 53 0.91 2.15 -4.97
N ARG A 54 2.12 1.61 -5.09
CA ARG A 54 2.34 0.20 -5.43
C ARG A 54 1.70 -0.75 -4.41
N TYR A 55 1.87 -0.46 -3.13
CA TYR A 55 1.26 -1.26 -2.06
C TYR A 55 -0.25 -1.11 -1.98
N LEU A 56 -0.80 0.04 -2.36
CA LEU A 56 -2.23 0.20 -2.59
C LEU A 56 -2.71 -0.76 -3.69
N HIS A 57 -2.03 -0.77 -4.83
CA HIS A 57 -2.36 -1.67 -5.93
C HIS A 57 -2.31 -3.15 -5.52
N TYR A 58 -1.28 -3.58 -4.79
CA TYR A 58 -1.20 -4.95 -4.29
C TYR A 58 -2.36 -5.30 -3.34
N ALA A 59 -2.76 -4.37 -2.47
CA ALA A 59 -3.89 -4.56 -1.58
C ALA A 59 -5.23 -4.69 -2.34
N GLN A 60 -5.33 -4.13 -3.55
CA GLN A 60 -6.55 -4.10 -4.35
C GLN A 60 -6.64 -5.23 -5.38
N ARG A 61 -5.50 -5.79 -5.80
CA ARG A 61 -5.41 -6.79 -6.88
C ARG A 61 -6.29 -8.02 -6.65
N ASN A 62 -6.41 -8.50 -5.41
CA ASN A 62 -7.21 -9.68 -5.08
C ASN A 62 -8.15 -9.38 -3.90
N PRO A 63 -9.42 -9.01 -4.18
CA PRO A 63 -10.39 -8.68 -3.14
C PRO A 63 -10.66 -9.82 -2.14
N ALA A 64 -10.60 -11.08 -2.59
CA ALA A 64 -10.82 -12.23 -1.71
C ALA A 64 -9.71 -12.37 -0.66
N GLU A 65 -8.45 -12.21 -1.09
CA GLU A 65 -7.29 -12.19 -0.20
C GLU A 65 -7.28 -10.93 0.68
N ALA A 66 -7.65 -9.77 0.13
CA ALA A 66 -7.68 -8.52 0.84
C ALA A 66 -8.65 -8.56 2.03
N VAL A 67 -9.85 -9.14 1.86
CA VAL A 67 -10.84 -9.28 2.94
C VAL A 67 -10.28 -10.07 4.12
N ILE A 68 -9.45 -11.08 3.86
CA ILE A 68 -8.90 -11.99 4.88
C ILE A 68 -7.64 -11.40 5.52
N HIS A 69 -6.75 -10.79 4.74
CA HIS A 69 -5.39 -10.48 5.17
C HIS A 69 -5.07 -8.99 5.28
N TYR A 70 -5.70 -8.11 4.48
CA TYR A 70 -5.31 -6.70 4.38
C TYR A 70 -6.44 -5.78 3.89
N ARG A 71 -7.61 -5.85 4.56
CA ARG A 71 -8.80 -5.06 4.19
C ARG A 71 -8.59 -3.56 4.35
N HIS A 72 -7.77 -3.16 5.32
CA HIS A 72 -7.46 -1.77 5.60
C HIS A 72 -5.95 -1.54 5.43
N LEU A 73 -5.60 -0.61 4.56
CA LEU A 73 -4.21 -0.19 4.35
C LEU A 73 -3.94 1.11 5.11
N LEU A 74 -2.95 1.08 6.00
CA LEU A 74 -2.51 2.25 6.78
C LEU A 74 -1.14 2.73 6.30
N PHE A 75 -1.05 3.97 5.83
CA PHE A 75 0.21 4.63 5.50
C PHE A 75 0.82 5.31 6.73
N HIS A 76 1.74 4.61 7.41
CA HIS A 76 2.44 5.15 8.58
C HIS A 76 3.59 6.08 8.15
N MET A 77 3.31 7.38 8.00
CA MET A 77 4.28 8.37 7.52
C MET A 77 4.33 9.62 8.43
N ALA A 78 5.51 10.23 8.58
CA ALA A 78 5.71 11.44 9.40
C ALA A 78 5.00 12.69 8.83
N THR A 79 4.71 13.68 9.67
CA THR A 79 4.17 14.99 9.23
C THR A 79 5.18 15.71 8.34
N GLY A 80 4.72 16.41 7.30
CA GLY A 80 5.59 17.02 6.30
C GLY A 80 6.19 16.04 5.27
N ALA A 81 6.00 14.73 5.42
CA ALA A 81 6.49 13.73 4.45
C ALA A 81 5.66 13.62 3.15
N GLY A 82 4.69 14.52 2.93
CA GLY A 82 3.88 14.53 1.71
C GLY A 82 2.77 13.46 1.65
N LYS A 83 2.16 13.11 2.79
CA LYS A 83 1.01 12.18 2.85
C LYS A 83 -0.16 12.60 1.96
N THR A 84 -0.39 13.91 1.81
CA THR A 84 -1.45 14.45 0.95
C THR A 84 -1.30 14.00 -0.50
N MET A 85 -0.08 13.98 -1.03
CA MET A 85 0.18 13.52 -2.40
C MET A 85 -0.08 12.02 -2.58
N VAL A 86 0.24 11.21 -1.56
CA VAL A 86 -0.08 9.77 -1.57
C VAL A 86 -1.60 9.57 -1.57
N MET A 87 -2.33 10.32 -0.74
CA MET A 87 -3.80 10.23 -0.70
C MET A 87 -4.44 10.71 -2.01
N ALA A 88 -3.95 11.81 -2.60
CA ALA A 88 -4.43 12.29 -3.90
C ALA A 88 -4.17 11.25 -5.00
N GLY A 89 -2.97 10.66 -5.05
CA GLY A 89 -2.66 9.56 -5.97
C GLY A 89 -3.55 8.34 -5.77
N ALA A 90 -3.84 7.98 -4.52
CA ALA A 90 -4.75 6.87 -4.20
C ALA A 90 -6.18 7.13 -4.69
N ILE A 91 -6.69 8.35 -4.51
CA ILE A 91 -8.02 8.75 -5.00
C ILE A 91 -8.06 8.68 -6.53
N LEU A 92 -7.02 9.19 -7.21
CA LEU A 92 -6.91 9.12 -8.67
C LEU A 92 -6.89 7.67 -9.17
N CYS A 93 -6.15 6.79 -8.48
CA CYS A 93 -6.08 5.37 -8.80
C CYS A 93 -7.47 4.73 -8.70
N LEU A 94 -8.14 4.92 -7.57
CA LEU A 94 -9.48 4.40 -7.30
C LEU A 94 -10.53 4.94 -8.29
N PHE A 95 -10.47 6.23 -8.59
CA PHE A 95 -11.36 6.84 -9.57
C PHE A 95 -11.15 6.26 -10.96
N LYS A 96 -9.91 6.02 -11.38
CA LYS A 96 -9.62 5.44 -12.69
C LYS A 96 -10.02 3.97 -12.79
N GLU A 97 -9.89 3.21 -11.71
CA GLU A 97 -10.17 1.77 -11.67
C GLU A 97 -11.66 1.45 -11.47
N TYR A 98 -12.40 2.29 -10.75
CA TYR A 98 -13.78 2.00 -10.32
C TYR A 98 -14.81 3.12 -10.58
N GLY A 99 -14.39 4.30 -11.03
CA GLY A 99 -15.26 5.44 -11.33
C GLY A 99 -15.70 5.47 -12.78
#